data_AF-A0A538SWI5-F1
#
_entry.id   AF-A0A538SWI5-F1
#
_cell.length_a   1.000
_cell.length_b   1.000
_cell.length_c   1.000
_cell.angle_alpha   90.00
_cell.angle_beta   90.00
_cell.angle_gamma   90.00
#
_symmetry.space_group_name_H-M   'P 1'
#
loop_
_entity.id
_entity.type
_entity.pdbx_description
1 polymer ?
#
loop_
_entity_poly.entity_id
_entity_poly.type
_entity_poly.pdbx_seq_one_letter_code
_entity_poly.pdbx_strand_id
1 'polypeptide(L)'
;MARGLAAGGFTLAPGGHLGFSNLAVTKHHASQYLRTLFNMPLHPTAAPWPAVAVAMLVVAVSLALAAVWIASRREPSGQGRAPLSIPRAAALALLLAVPSLVLPAVLVPRWAAYFACMPALGSSILLGVALSRLPTFAGMTVMALFVGLGIWSRYSDPPSADALTEKSFVAASRAIDGVERAFLKLHPSIPRSTQVLLSVASSGPLGIDATMHDGQAMRVWYRDRTLRTLRPERRLPHAGAEYLFRITSSREVVEIDPDRGATRSSGGSPDPGEVDAITRTYARGLAASGETERAERILGRLAAQDEPMLRSYDLRLAAMGRMMRGDRPGSARILAGAPAISREFALYCVSKVMAEPTGRAGLDSCAYAAFGLSSSDPETLRYLLHLFYASLFVPQAVQLAR
;
A
#
# COMPACT_ATOMS: atom_id res chain seq x y z
N MET A 1 22.55 4.98 2.85
CA MET A 1 22.72 3.52 2.65
C MET A 1 21.40 2.73 2.57
N ALA A 2 20.63 2.48 3.64
CA ALA A 2 19.45 1.58 3.60
C ALA A 2 18.34 1.96 2.58
N ARG A 3 18.15 3.27 2.33
CA ARG A 3 17.14 3.82 1.42
C ARG A 3 17.31 3.41 -0.05
N GLY A 4 18.54 3.35 -0.54
CA GLY A 4 18.81 3.02 -1.95
C GLY A 4 18.67 1.53 -2.24
N LEU A 5 19.05 0.70 -1.27
CA LEU A 5 18.85 -0.75 -1.31
C LEU A 5 17.35 -1.10 -1.23
N ALA A 6 16.58 -0.39 -0.41
CA ALA A 6 15.13 -0.56 -0.33
C ALA A 6 14.37 -0.04 -1.57
N ALA A 7 14.80 1.09 -2.16
CA ALA A 7 14.11 1.74 -3.27
C ALA A 7 14.45 1.18 -4.67
N GLY A 8 15.64 0.61 -4.87
CA GLY A 8 16.09 0.08 -6.17
C GLY A 8 16.40 -1.42 -6.18
N GLY A 9 16.55 -2.05 -5.02
CA GLY A 9 16.99 -3.45 -4.91
C GLY A 9 15.87 -4.50 -5.01
N PHE A 10 14.59 -4.10 -4.92
CA PHE A 10 13.46 -5.04 -4.73
C PHE A 10 12.23 -4.77 -5.62
N THR A 11 12.41 -4.17 -6.79
CA THR A 11 11.36 -4.22 -7.83
C THR A 11 11.38 -5.60 -8.47
N LEU A 12 10.82 -6.59 -7.77
CA LEU A 12 10.56 -7.92 -8.31
C LEU A 12 9.20 -7.90 -9.03
N ALA A 13 9.15 -8.46 -10.23
CA ALA A 13 7.87 -8.90 -10.79
C ALA A 13 7.24 -9.91 -9.80
N PRO A 14 5.90 -9.97 -9.68
CA PRO A 14 5.24 -10.93 -8.80
C PRO A 14 5.67 -12.37 -9.17
N GLY A 15 6.41 -13.04 -8.28
CA GLY A 15 6.92 -14.41 -8.49
C GLY A 15 8.36 -14.55 -9.00
N GLY A 16 9.09 -13.45 -9.22
CA GLY A 16 10.50 -13.52 -9.63
C GLY A 16 11.44 -13.87 -8.47
N HIS A 17 12.20 -14.96 -8.59
CA HIS A 17 13.38 -15.15 -7.75
C HIS A 17 14.50 -14.22 -8.24
N LEU A 18 15.21 -13.57 -7.31
CA LEU A 18 16.50 -12.93 -7.58
C LEU A 18 17.53 -14.03 -7.89
N GLY A 19 17.46 -14.57 -9.11
CA GLY A 19 18.26 -15.70 -9.51
C GLY A 19 18.16 -15.98 -10.99
N PHE A 20 19.10 -15.41 -11.75
CA PHE A 20 19.64 -16.00 -12.99
C PHE A 20 18.78 -16.03 -14.27
N SER A 21 17.74 -15.20 -14.44
CA SER A 21 17.00 -15.17 -15.72
C SER A 21 17.56 -14.18 -16.76
N ASN A 22 18.26 -13.12 -16.35
CA ASN A 22 18.78 -12.12 -17.31
C ASN A 22 20.04 -11.40 -16.79
N LEU A 23 21.16 -11.59 -17.49
CA LEU A 23 22.48 -11.02 -17.14
C LEU A 23 22.48 -9.48 -17.12
N ALA A 24 21.66 -8.84 -17.97
CA ALA A 24 21.52 -7.40 -18.02
C ALA A 24 20.80 -6.85 -16.78
N VAL A 25 19.77 -7.56 -16.30
CA VAL A 25 19.01 -7.22 -15.09
C VAL A 25 19.89 -7.38 -13.85
N THR A 26 20.68 -8.47 -13.77
CA THR A 26 21.63 -8.67 -12.68
C THR A 26 22.71 -7.59 -12.64
N LYS A 27 23.28 -7.22 -13.79
CA LYS A 27 24.25 -6.12 -13.90
C LYS A 27 23.64 -4.78 -13.49
N HIS A 28 22.41 -4.51 -13.93
CA HIS A 28 21.68 -3.30 -13.57
C HIS A 28 21.48 -3.20 -12.05
N HIS A 29 20.95 -4.24 -11.41
CA HIS A 29 20.80 -4.28 -9.96
C HIS A 29 22.14 -4.16 -9.24
N ALA A 30 23.17 -4.93 -9.63
CA ALA A 30 24.50 -4.84 -9.02
C ALA A 30 25.08 -3.42 -9.06
N SER A 31 24.88 -2.70 -10.18
CA SER A 31 25.29 -1.30 -10.30
C SER A 31 24.54 -0.36 -9.35
N GLN A 32 23.23 -0.60 -9.14
CA GLN A 32 22.42 0.14 -8.17
C GLN A 32 22.84 -0.17 -6.74
N TYR A 33 23.12 -1.44 -6.41
CA TYR A 33 23.67 -1.86 -5.11
C TYR A 33 25.00 -1.14 -4.82
N LEU A 34 25.93 -1.08 -5.77
CA LEU A 34 27.20 -0.36 -5.60
C LEU A 34 27.00 1.14 -5.41
N ARG A 35 26.18 1.79 -6.23
CA ARG A 35 25.89 3.23 -6.09
C ARG A 35 25.30 3.56 -4.73
N THR A 36 24.41 2.71 -4.22
CA THR A 36 23.73 2.92 -2.94
C THR A 36 24.63 2.65 -1.73
N LEU A 37 25.64 1.77 -1.86
CA LEU A 37 26.72 1.62 -0.88
C LEU A 37 27.59 2.89 -0.81
N PHE A 38 27.92 3.51 -1.94
CA PHE A 38 28.72 4.74 -1.95
C PHE A 38 27.90 6.03 -1.83
N ASN A 39 26.62 5.91 -1.42
CA ASN A 39 25.66 7.02 -1.33
C ASN A 39 25.53 7.84 -2.63
N MET A 40 25.90 7.30 -3.78
CA MET A 40 25.75 7.98 -5.06
C MET A 40 24.27 8.09 -5.43
N PRO A 41 23.79 9.27 -5.86
CA PRO A 41 22.43 9.42 -6.34
C PRO A 41 22.21 8.52 -7.57
N LEU A 42 21.12 7.75 -7.55
CA LEU A 42 20.74 6.91 -8.69
C LEU A 42 20.40 7.75 -9.93
N HIS A 43 19.85 8.95 -9.71
CA HIS A 43 19.60 9.98 -10.72
C HIS A 43 20.02 11.37 -10.19
N PRO A 44 21.10 11.97 -10.72
CA PRO A 44 21.63 13.24 -10.21
C PRO A 44 20.81 14.48 -10.58
N THR A 45 19.92 14.39 -11.57
CA THR A 45 19.24 15.55 -12.19
C THR A 45 17.88 15.93 -11.60
N ALA A 46 17.36 15.19 -10.61
CA ALA A 46 15.97 15.31 -10.15
C ALA A 46 15.80 15.85 -8.73
N ALA A 47 16.67 16.76 -8.26
CA ALA A 47 16.57 17.31 -6.91
C ALA A 47 16.32 18.83 -6.94
N PRO A 48 15.11 19.33 -6.61
CA PRO A 48 15.01 20.65 -6.01
C PRO A 48 15.79 20.58 -4.69
N TRP A 49 16.78 21.44 -4.47
CA TRP A 49 17.49 21.53 -3.19
C TRP A 49 16.66 22.37 -2.22
N PRO A 50 15.85 21.79 -1.32
CA PRO A 50 15.16 22.58 -0.32
C PRO A 50 16.19 23.25 0.59
N ALA A 51 15.86 24.41 1.17
CA ALA A 51 16.74 25.14 2.10
C ALA A 51 17.29 24.25 3.25
N VAL A 52 16.52 23.23 3.65
CA VAL A 52 16.91 22.22 4.65
C VAL A 52 18.11 21.38 4.18
N ALA A 53 18.20 21.01 2.89
CA ALA A 53 19.32 20.25 2.35
C ALA A 53 20.61 21.09 2.32
N VAL A 54 20.50 22.37 1.98
CA VAL A 54 21.61 23.34 2.03
C VAL A 54 22.08 23.52 3.48
N ALA A 55 21.15 23.70 4.43
CA ALA A 55 21.48 23.81 5.84
C ALA A 55 22.19 22.54 6.37
N MET A 56 21.72 21.35 6.03
CA MET A 56 22.39 20.10 6.42
C MET A 56 23.78 19.96 5.81
N LEU A 57 23.97 20.39 4.55
CA LEU A 57 25.28 20.39 3.90
C LEU A 57 26.23 21.37 4.63
N VAL A 58 25.76 22.57 4.96
CA VAL A 58 26.53 23.57 5.73
C VAL A 58 26.92 23.02 7.09
N VAL A 59 26.01 22.35 7.81
CA VAL A 59 26.32 21.70 9.09
C VAL A 59 27.35 20.60 8.93
N ALA A 60 27.20 19.72 7.93
CA ALA A 60 28.14 18.64 7.66
C ALA A 60 29.55 19.17 7.33
N VAL A 61 29.64 20.19 6.47
CA VAL A 61 30.90 20.86 6.13
C VAL A 61 31.50 21.56 7.35
N SER A 62 30.69 22.24 8.16
CA SER A 62 31.15 22.91 9.38
C SER A 62 31.71 21.92 10.40
N LEU A 63 31.06 20.77 10.58
CA LEU A 63 31.55 19.69 11.45
C LEU A 63 32.85 19.09 10.91
N ALA A 64 32.96 18.90 9.59
CA ALA A 64 34.18 18.41 8.97
C ALA A 64 35.34 19.40 9.16
N LEU A 65 35.10 20.70 8.94
CA LEU A 65 36.09 21.77 9.16
C LEU A 65 36.49 21.89 10.62
N ALA A 66 35.52 21.82 11.55
CA ALA A 66 35.81 21.82 12.99
C ALA A 66 36.64 20.60 13.40
N ALA A 67 36.34 19.41 12.87
CA ALA A 67 37.12 18.21 13.14
C ALA A 67 38.54 18.30 12.55
N VAL A 68 38.72 18.87 11.35
CA VAL A 68 40.04 19.17 10.77
C VAL A 68 40.79 20.17 11.63
N TRP A 69 40.14 21.24 12.07
CA TRP A 69 40.75 22.26 12.92
C TRP A 69 41.19 21.69 14.27
N ILE A 70 40.33 20.90 14.94
CA ILE A 70 40.67 20.20 16.18
C ILE A 70 41.81 19.21 15.96
N ALA A 71 41.81 18.46 14.86
CA ALA A 71 42.86 17.51 14.52
C ALA A 71 44.19 18.20 14.18
N SER A 72 44.15 19.35 13.51
CA SER A 72 45.33 20.16 13.19
C SER A 72 45.94 20.84 14.41
N ARG A 73 45.13 21.17 15.43
CA ARG A 73 45.58 21.70 16.73
C ARG A 73 46.07 20.62 17.68
N ARG A 74 45.63 19.38 17.48
CA ARG A 74 46.12 18.20 18.18
C ARG A 74 47.20 17.56 17.33
N GLU A 75 48.35 18.22 17.17
CA GLU A 75 49.54 17.54 16.68
C GLU A 75 49.81 16.34 17.60
N PRO A 76 49.79 15.09 17.10
CA PRO A 76 50.34 13.98 17.85
C PRO A 76 51.85 14.01 17.58
N SER A 77 52.59 14.49 18.56
CA SER A 77 53.99 14.15 18.73
C SER A 77 54.15 12.62 18.66
N GLY A 78 54.62 12.13 17.51
CA GLY A 78 55.42 10.90 17.34
C GLY A 78 54.87 9.53 17.73
N GLN A 79 53.69 9.39 18.34
CA GLN A 79 53.15 8.06 18.68
C GLN A 79 52.33 7.49 17.52
N GLY A 80 52.97 6.67 16.70
CA GLY A 80 52.34 5.90 15.64
C GLY A 80 51.18 5.07 16.19
N ARG A 81 49.94 5.49 15.89
CA ARG A 81 48.76 4.64 16.09
C ARG A 81 48.98 3.34 15.34
N ALA A 82 48.99 2.22 16.05
CA ALA A 82 49.09 0.90 15.42
C ALA A 82 47.98 0.79 14.35
N PRO A 83 48.33 0.47 13.09
CA PRO A 83 47.35 0.42 12.02
C PRO A 83 46.32 -0.68 12.32
N LEU A 84 45.04 -0.36 12.13
CA LEU A 84 43.97 -1.34 12.25
C LEU A 84 44.24 -2.52 11.30
N SER A 85 44.06 -3.74 11.83
CA SER A 85 44.28 -4.98 11.08
C SER A 85 43.22 -5.14 10.00
N ILE A 86 43.61 -4.99 8.73
CA ILE A 86 42.77 -5.25 7.55
C ILE A 86 42.12 -6.64 7.62
N PRO A 87 42.83 -7.75 7.90
CA PRO A 87 42.20 -9.07 7.87
C PRO A 87 41.10 -9.21 8.93
N ARG A 88 41.26 -8.61 10.11
CA ARG A 88 40.22 -8.61 11.14
C ARG A 88 39.00 -7.77 10.73
N ALA A 89 39.23 -6.61 10.13
CA ALA A 89 38.16 -5.75 9.64
C ALA A 89 37.41 -6.37 8.44
N ALA A 90 38.13 -7.03 7.53
CA ALA A 90 37.56 -7.76 6.42
C ALA A 90 36.73 -8.95 6.88
N ALA A 91 37.22 -9.74 7.85
CA ALA A 91 36.46 -10.82 8.44
C ALA A 91 35.15 -10.32 9.08
N LEU A 92 35.22 -9.24 9.87
CA LEU A 92 34.04 -8.64 10.51
C LEU A 92 33.04 -8.09 9.48
N ALA A 93 33.53 -7.41 8.43
CA ALA A 93 32.70 -6.90 7.36
C ALA A 93 32.01 -8.01 6.56
N LEU A 94 32.73 -9.10 6.26
CA LEU A 94 32.18 -10.27 5.58
C LEU A 94 31.14 -10.99 6.44
N LEU A 95 31.41 -11.16 7.75
CA LEU A 95 30.46 -11.75 8.70
C LEU A 95 29.16 -10.94 8.83
N LEU A 96 29.22 -9.62 8.68
CA LEU A 96 28.04 -8.77 8.70
C LEU A 96 27.31 -8.73 7.35
N ALA A 97 28.05 -8.65 6.24
CA ALA A 97 27.49 -8.44 4.91
C ALA A 97 27.02 -9.73 4.22
N VAL A 98 27.74 -10.84 4.35
CA VAL A 98 27.43 -12.07 3.60
C VAL A 98 26.14 -12.73 4.09
N PRO A 99 25.94 -12.99 5.41
CA PRO A 99 24.69 -13.61 5.87
C PRO A 99 23.48 -12.72 5.57
N SER A 100 23.62 -11.41 5.71
CA SER A 100 22.53 -10.44 5.48
C SER A 100 22.18 -10.25 4.00
N LEU A 101 23.06 -10.61 3.07
CA LEU A 101 22.75 -10.67 1.63
C LEU A 101 22.22 -12.05 1.23
N VAL A 102 22.77 -13.13 1.78
CA VAL A 102 22.43 -14.51 1.41
C VAL A 102 21.09 -14.94 2.00
N LEU A 103 20.82 -14.67 3.29
CA LEU A 103 19.57 -15.09 3.94
C LEU A 103 18.33 -14.53 3.23
N PRO A 104 18.22 -13.23 2.91
CA PRO A 104 17.03 -12.71 2.26
C PRO A 104 16.92 -13.15 0.80
N ALA A 105 18.04 -13.38 0.12
CA ALA A 105 18.05 -13.89 -1.25
C ALA A 105 17.54 -15.33 -1.34
N VAL A 106 17.79 -16.16 -0.31
CA VAL A 106 17.46 -17.59 -0.31
C VAL A 106 16.15 -17.89 0.43
N LEU A 107 15.86 -17.25 1.56
CA LEU A 107 14.77 -17.65 2.45
C LEU A 107 13.51 -16.79 2.28
N VAL A 108 13.62 -15.46 2.35
CA VAL A 108 12.45 -14.56 2.27
C VAL A 108 12.82 -13.24 1.57
N PRO A 109 12.61 -13.13 0.26
CA PRO A 109 12.96 -11.93 -0.52
C PRO A 109 12.34 -10.63 0.02
N ARG A 110 11.16 -10.73 0.64
CA ARG A 110 10.46 -9.57 1.24
C ARG A 110 11.20 -8.93 2.41
N TRP A 111 12.11 -9.63 3.08
CA TRP A 111 12.81 -9.12 4.26
C TRP A 111 14.13 -8.41 3.93
N ALA A 112 14.54 -8.45 2.66
CA ALA A 112 15.83 -7.97 2.24
C ALA A 112 16.01 -6.45 2.47
N ALA A 113 14.93 -5.67 2.47
CA ALA A 113 14.95 -4.27 2.87
C ALA A 113 15.35 -4.04 4.35
N TYR A 114 14.98 -4.96 5.26
CA TYR A 114 15.35 -4.89 6.68
C TYR A 114 16.82 -5.26 6.91
N PHE A 115 17.37 -6.15 6.09
CA PHE A 115 18.75 -6.62 6.20
C PHE A 115 19.75 -5.76 5.44
N ALA A 116 19.29 -4.87 4.55
CA ALA A 116 20.11 -3.93 3.78
C ALA A 116 21.02 -3.02 4.64
N CYS A 117 20.69 -2.82 5.92
CA CYS A 117 21.48 -2.07 6.88
C CYS A 117 22.82 -2.73 7.21
N MET A 118 22.88 -4.07 7.18
CA MET A 118 24.04 -4.83 7.65
C MET A 118 25.21 -4.84 6.65
N PRO A 119 25.00 -4.99 5.32
CA PRO A 119 26.05 -4.79 4.33
C PRO A 119 26.62 -3.38 4.38
N ALA A 120 25.75 -2.39 4.61
CA ALA A 120 26.15 -1.00 4.80
C ALA A 120 27.09 -0.81 6.01
N LEU A 121 26.81 -1.46 7.14
CA LEU A 121 27.70 -1.46 8.31
C LEU A 121 29.03 -2.16 7.99
N GLY A 122 29.00 -3.33 7.35
CA GLY A 122 30.22 -4.04 6.94
C GLY A 122 31.10 -3.20 6.01
N SER A 123 30.52 -2.57 5.00
CA SER A 123 31.22 -1.66 4.09
C SER A 123 31.79 -0.44 4.81
N SER A 124 31.07 0.13 5.78
CA SER A 124 31.53 1.28 6.56
C SER A 124 32.75 0.95 7.42
N ILE A 125 32.83 -0.25 8.00
CA ILE A 125 33.99 -0.73 8.76
C ILE A 125 35.23 -0.82 7.86
N LEU A 126 35.08 -1.40 6.66
CA LEU A 126 36.16 -1.47 5.67
C LEU A 126 36.61 -0.09 5.21
N LEU A 127 35.65 0.81 4.93
CA LEU A 127 35.93 2.19 4.54
C LEU A 127 36.68 2.92 5.64
N GLY A 128 36.30 2.74 6.91
CA GLY A 128 36.96 3.34 8.07
C GLY A 128 38.42 2.90 8.21
N VAL A 129 38.70 1.60 7.99
CA VAL A 129 40.09 1.10 7.99
C VAL A 129 40.89 1.67 6.82
N ALA A 130 40.31 1.76 5.62
CA ALA A 130 40.98 2.39 4.48
C ALA A 130 41.26 3.89 4.72
N LEU A 131 40.29 4.62 5.25
CA LEU A 131 40.40 6.05 5.60
C LEU A 131 41.44 6.30 6.69
N SER A 132 41.61 5.37 7.64
CA SER A 132 42.59 5.51 8.73
C SER A 132 44.06 5.54 8.26
N ARG A 133 44.32 5.11 7.02
CA ARG A 133 45.66 5.11 6.39
C ARG A 133 45.93 6.35 5.55
N LEU A 134 44.94 7.21 5.34
CA LEU A 134 45.10 8.45 4.60
C LEU A 134 45.56 9.58 5.54
N PRO A 135 46.30 10.59 5.01
CA PRO A 135 46.49 11.85 5.72
C PRO A 135 45.14 12.40 6.18
N THR A 136 45.09 12.99 7.38
CA THR A 136 43.82 13.45 8.00
C THR A 136 43.00 14.33 7.05
N PHE A 137 43.66 15.22 6.30
CA PHE A 137 43.00 16.06 5.31
C PHE A 137 42.32 15.26 4.17
N ALA A 138 43.00 14.25 3.63
CA ALA A 138 42.46 13.40 2.58
C ALA A 138 41.31 12.53 3.10
N GLY A 139 41.45 11.94 4.29
CA GLY A 139 40.38 11.16 4.92
C GLY A 139 39.12 12.00 5.20
N MET A 140 39.31 13.23 5.68
CA MET A 140 38.20 14.17 5.93
C MET A 140 37.54 14.63 4.63
N THR A 141 38.30 14.87 3.57
CA THR A 141 37.75 15.19 2.23
C THR A 141 36.87 14.06 1.71
N VAL A 142 37.33 12.81 1.80
CA VAL A 142 36.55 11.63 1.38
C VAL A 142 35.29 11.48 2.23
N MET A 143 35.38 11.71 3.54
CA MET A 143 34.20 11.69 4.42
C MET A 143 33.20 12.79 4.06
N ALA A 144 33.68 14.01 3.81
CA ALA A 144 32.83 15.13 3.41
C ALA A 144 32.12 14.87 2.07
N LEU A 145 32.83 14.31 1.09
CA LEU A 145 32.24 13.87 -0.18
C LEU A 145 31.19 12.78 0.03
N PHE A 146 31.49 11.77 0.87
CA PHE A 146 30.56 10.68 1.16
C PHE A 146 29.29 11.15 1.86
N VAL A 147 29.40 12.08 2.81
CA VAL A 147 28.25 12.70 3.49
C VAL A 147 27.48 13.60 2.53
N GLY A 148 28.17 14.40 1.70
CA GLY A 148 27.55 15.25 0.69
C GLY A 148 26.74 14.45 -0.34
N LEU A 149 27.29 13.33 -0.83
CA LEU A 149 26.58 12.38 -1.68
C LEU A 149 25.40 11.72 -0.94
N GLY A 150 25.55 11.42 0.35
CA GLY A 150 24.46 10.95 1.22
C GLY A 150 23.30 11.92 1.34
N ILE A 151 23.59 13.21 1.52
CA ILE A 151 22.58 14.27 1.54
C ILE A 151 21.93 14.38 0.16
N TRP A 152 22.72 14.42 -0.92
CA TRP A 152 22.21 14.48 -2.29
C TRP A 152 21.26 13.31 -2.57
N SER A 153 21.68 12.07 -2.35
CA SER A 153 20.85 10.87 -2.57
C SER A 153 19.59 10.83 -1.70
N ARG A 154 19.59 11.44 -0.50
CA ARG A 154 18.39 11.58 0.34
C ARG A 154 17.38 12.59 -0.20
N TYR A 155 17.83 13.59 -0.96
CA TYR A 155 16.93 14.59 -1.54
C TYR A 155 16.57 14.33 -2.99
N SER A 156 17.33 13.49 -3.71
CA SER A 156 16.95 12.94 -5.01
C SER A 156 15.64 12.16 -4.92
N ASP A 157 14.74 12.44 -5.85
CA ASP A 157 13.51 11.66 -6.00
C ASP A 157 13.80 10.31 -6.69
N PRO A 158 13.06 9.26 -6.32
CA PRO A 158 13.27 7.95 -6.90
C PRO A 158 12.88 7.91 -8.39
N PRO A 159 13.44 6.94 -9.16
CA PRO A 159 13.14 6.78 -10.59
C PRO A 159 11.69 6.40 -10.91
N SER A 160 10.97 5.82 -9.94
CA SER A 160 9.55 5.47 -10.09
C SER A 160 8.75 5.99 -8.88
N ALA A 161 7.51 6.40 -9.13
CA ALA A 161 6.59 6.86 -8.09
C ALA A 161 6.25 5.77 -7.05
N ASP A 162 6.46 4.50 -7.42
CA ASP A 162 6.18 3.33 -6.57
C ASP A 162 7.34 2.96 -5.62
N ALA A 163 8.50 3.60 -5.76
CA ALA A 163 9.63 3.31 -4.89
C ALA A 163 9.38 3.87 -3.47
N LEU A 164 9.35 2.96 -2.49
CA LEU A 164 9.22 3.32 -1.09
C LEU A 164 10.50 4.01 -0.59
N THR A 165 10.38 5.27 -0.20
CA THR A 165 11.47 6.06 0.38
C THR A 165 11.10 6.55 1.78
N GLU A 166 12.09 7.05 2.53
CA GLU A 166 11.82 7.74 3.79
C GLU A 166 10.82 8.90 3.63
N LYS A 167 10.91 9.68 2.53
CA LYS A 167 9.93 10.72 2.22
C LYS A 167 8.52 10.10 2.08
N SER A 168 8.42 8.97 1.40
CA SER A 168 7.17 8.21 1.24
C SER A 168 6.63 7.72 2.58
N PHE A 169 7.48 7.20 3.48
CA PHE A 169 7.08 6.78 4.83
C PHE A 169 6.65 7.95 5.71
N VAL A 170 7.36 9.08 5.67
CA VAL A 170 6.97 10.29 6.41
C VAL A 170 5.64 10.83 5.87
N ALA A 171 5.45 10.83 4.54
CA ALA A 171 4.18 11.23 3.94
C ALA A 171 3.04 10.27 4.30
N ALA A 172 3.29 8.96 4.29
CA ALA A 172 2.34 7.93 4.70
C ALA A 172 1.97 8.08 6.19
N SER A 173 2.95 8.25 7.08
CA SER A 173 2.73 8.50 8.50
C SER A 173 1.85 9.72 8.72
N ARG A 174 2.18 10.87 8.11
CA ARG A 174 1.35 12.08 8.23
C ARG A 174 -0.06 11.89 7.68
N ALA A 175 -0.21 11.11 6.61
CA ALA A 175 -1.52 10.80 6.03
C ALA A 175 -2.36 9.96 6.99
N ILE A 176 -1.76 8.93 7.59
CA ILE A 176 -2.40 8.08 8.61
C ILE A 176 -2.77 8.90 9.84
N ASP A 177 -1.88 9.77 10.34
CA ASP A 177 -2.17 10.69 11.46
C ASP A 177 -3.31 11.67 11.12
N GLY A 178 -3.46 12.04 9.84
CA GLY A 178 -4.57 12.84 9.34
C GLY A 178 -5.89 12.08 9.41
N VAL A 179 -5.89 10.83 8.94
CA VAL A 179 -7.06 9.93 8.99
C VAL A 179 -7.47 9.62 10.43
N GLU A 180 -6.52 9.35 11.33
CA GLU A 180 -6.78 9.13 12.76
C GLU A 180 -7.50 10.33 13.38
N ARG A 181 -6.96 11.54 13.17
CA ARG A 181 -7.59 12.78 13.67
C ARG A 181 -8.98 13.00 13.07
N ALA A 182 -9.17 12.69 11.80
CA ALA A 182 -10.48 12.80 11.14
C ALA A 182 -11.51 11.82 11.75
N PHE A 183 -11.10 10.59 12.04
CA PHE A 183 -11.94 9.63 12.76
C PHE A 183 -12.27 10.11 14.17
N LEU A 184 -11.28 10.50 14.96
CA LEU A 184 -11.48 10.96 16.34
C LEU A 184 -12.32 12.25 16.41
N LYS A 185 -12.27 13.09 15.37
CA LYS A 185 -13.15 14.26 15.23
C LYS A 185 -14.61 13.86 15.00
N LEU A 186 -14.85 12.86 14.15
CA LEU A 186 -16.19 12.42 13.78
C LEU A 186 -16.84 11.53 14.85
N HIS A 187 -16.04 10.64 15.43
CA HIS A 187 -16.40 9.74 16.53
C HIS A 187 -15.30 9.77 17.58
N PRO A 188 -15.40 10.60 18.63
CA PRO A 188 -14.40 10.63 19.71
C PRO A 188 -14.27 9.30 20.46
N SER A 189 -15.32 8.49 20.44
CA SER A 189 -15.35 7.14 21.01
C SER A 189 -16.23 6.25 20.16
N ILE A 190 -15.82 4.99 19.99
CA ILE A 190 -16.63 3.96 19.34
C ILE A 190 -17.05 2.93 20.39
N PRO A 191 -18.31 2.46 20.41
CA PRO A 191 -18.75 1.41 21.32
C PRO A 191 -17.91 0.14 21.18
N ARG A 192 -17.74 -0.60 22.28
CA ARG A 192 -17.02 -1.88 22.25
C ARG A 192 -17.71 -2.89 21.34
N SER A 193 -16.93 -3.82 20.81
CA SER A 193 -17.36 -4.90 19.92
C SER A 193 -18.00 -4.43 18.63
N THR A 194 -17.80 -3.16 18.24
CA THR A 194 -18.35 -2.60 17.01
C THR A 194 -17.65 -3.14 15.77
N GLN A 195 -18.44 -3.41 14.74
CA GLN A 195 -17.95 -3.66 13.39
C GLN A 195 -17.85 -2.35 12.62
N VAL A 196 -16.64 -1.96 12.23
CA VAL A 196 -16.38 -0.80 11.39
C VAL A 196 -16.20 -1.28 9.95
N LEU A 197 -17.19 -1.01 9.12
CA LEU A 197 -17.14 -1.28 7.69
C LEU A 197 -16.53 -0.07 6.99
N LEU A 198 -15.38 -0.26 6.38
CA LEU A 198 -14.58 0.84 5.85
C LEU A 198 -14.20 0.56 4.40
N SER A 199 -14.46 1.53 3.54
CA SER A 199 -13.87 1.57 2.20
C SER A 199 -12.83 2.68 2.11
N VAL A 200 -11.71 2.42 1.44
CA VAL A 200 -10.60 3.38 1.29
C VAL A 200 -10.43 3.71 -0.19
N ALA A 201 -10.42 5.00 -0.55
CA ALA A 201 -10.12 5.43 -1.90
C ALA A 201 -8.68 5.05 -2.23
N SER A 202 -8.36 4.79 -3.50
CA SER A 202 -7.00 4.42 -3.89
C SER A 202 -5.98 5.38 -3.28
N SER A 203 -5.27 4.91 -2.25
CA SER A 203 -4.30 5.71 -1.50
C SER A 203 -2.90 5.59 -2.10
N GLY A 204 -2.76 4.84 -3.20
CA GLY A 204 -1.49 4.51 -3.83
C GLY A 204 -0.44 4.02 -2.80
N PRO A 205 0.80 4.52 -2.84
CA PRO A 205 1.89 4.07 -1.98
C PRO A 205 1.77 4.49 -0.50
N LEU A 206 0.71 5.23 -0.12
CA LEU A 206 0.51 5.67 1.26
C LEU A 206 0.04 4.54 2.20
N GLY A 207 -0.41 3.41 1.66
CA GLY A 207 -0.72 2.21 2.43
C GLY A 207 -1.87 2.34 3.42
N ILE A 208 -2.81 3.27 3.21
CA ILE A 208 -3.94 3.51 4.13
C ILE A 208 -4.84 2.28 4.18
N ASP A 209 -5.20 1.70 3.02
CA ASP A 209 -6.03 0.49 2.94
C ASP A 209 -5.45 -0.66 3.79
N ALA A 210 -4.18 -1.00 3.58
CA ALA A 210 -3.49 -2.04 4.34
C ALA A 210 -3.39 -1.70 5.84
N THR A 211 -3.12 -0.44 6.18
CA THR A 211 -3.05 0.00 7.59
C THR A 211 -4.40 -0.19 8.30
N MET A 212 -5.50 0.12 7.62
CA MET A 212 -6.84 0.00 8.19
C MET A 212 -7.32 -1.44 8.25
N HIS A 213 -7.13 -2.23 7.20
CA HIS A 213 -7.66 -3.59 7.10
C HIS A 213 -6.71 -4.66 7.64
N ASP A 214 -5.45 -4.67 7.23
CA ASP A 214 -4.48 -5.69 7.68
C ASP A 214 -3.92 -5.31 9.07
N GLY A 215 -3.62 -4.02 9.26
CA GLY A 215 -3.11 -3.49 10.53
C GLY A 215 -4.18 -3.31 11.61
N GLN A 216 -5.47 -3.31 11.25
CA GLN A 216 -6.59 -3.06 12.18
C GLN A 216 -6.39 -1.79 13.03
N ALA A 217 -5.93 -0.69 12.39
CA ALA A 217 -5.46 0.52 13.07
C ALA A 217 -6.46 1.10 14.10
N MET A 218 -7.76 0.99 13.86
CA MET A 218 -8.78 1.49 14.77
C MET A 218 -8.71 0.86 16.16
N ARG A 219 -8.24 -0.40 16.28
CA ARG A 219 -8.02 -1.04 17.59
C ARG A 219 -6.98 -0.31 18.43
N VAL A 220 -5.98 0.26 17.77
CA VAL A 220 -4.89 1.00 18.39
C VAL A 220 -5.35 2.40 18.74
N TRP A 221 -5.95 3.11 17.79
CA TRP A 221 -6.41 4.50 17.97
C TRP A 221 -7.43 4.64 19.09
N TYR A 222 -8.44 3.77 19.13
CA TYR A 222 -9.46 3.77 20.19
C TYR A 222 -9.07 2.93 21.41
N ARG A 223 -7.89 2.32 21.41
CA ARG A 223 -7.38 1.42 22.47
C ARG A 223 -8.36 0.30 22.83
N ASP A 224 -9.05 -0.23 21.83
CA ASP A 224 -10.05 -1.28 21.99
C ASP A 224 -9.81 -2.43 21.01
N ARG A 225 -9.40 -3.58 21.56
CA ARG A 225 -9.13 -4.80 20.79
C ARG A 225 -10.38 -5.48 20.24
N THR A 226 -11.56 -5.14 20.76
CA THR A 226 -12.83 -5.74 20.34
C THR A 226 -13.38 -5.14 19.06
N LEU A 227 -12.91 -3.95 18.67
CA LEU A 227 -13.25 -3.34 17.38
C LEU A 227 -12.76 -4.21 16.23
N ARG A 228 -13.50 -4.22 15.13
CA ARG A 228 -13.10 -4.94 13.92
C ARG A 228 -13.33 -4.08 12.69
N THR A 229 -12.26 -3.81 11.96
CA THR A 229 -12.34 -3.09 10.69
C THR A 229 -12.42 -4.09 9.54
N LEU A 230 -13.46 -4.00 8.73
CA LEU A 230 -13.70 -4.88 7.57
C LEU A 230 -14.00 -4.04 6.34
N ARG A 231 -13.78 -4.61 5.16
CA ARG A 231 -14.32 -4.05 3.93
C ARG A 231 -15.84 -4.28 3.88
N PRO A 232 -16.65 -3.37 3.29
CA PRO A 232 -18.11 -3.47 3.34
C PRO A 232 -18.66 -4.76 2.72
N GLU A 233 -18.09 -5.25 1.63
CA GLU A 233 -18.44 -6.51 0.98
C GLU A 233 -18.05 -7.76 1.79
N ARG A 234 -17.12 -7.60 2.73
CA ARG A 234 -16.65 -8.64 3.66
C ARG A 234 -17.32 -8.55 5.03
N ARG A 235 -18.44 -7.82 5.13
CA ARG A 235 -19.30 -7.75 6.31
C ARG A 235 -19.55 -9.15 6.89
N LEU A 236 -19.47 -9.26 8.21
CA LEU A 236 -19.91 -10.44 8.94
C LEU A 236 -21.27 -10.22 9.61
N PRO A 237 -22.06 -11.28 9.83
CA PRO A 237 -23.25 -11.19 10.67
C PRO A 237 -22.87 -10.68 12.06
N HIS A 238 -23.49 -9.59 12.50
CA HIS A 238 -23.14 -8.94 13.75
C HIS A 238 -24.38 -8.36 14.43
N ALA A 239 -24.52 -8.59 15.74
CA ALA A 239 -25.66 -8.13 16.54
C ALA A 239 -25.40 -6.80 17.27
N GLY A 240 -24.15 -6.35 17.34
CA GLY A 240 -23.77 -5.09 17.96
C GLY A 240 -23.82 -3.90 17.00
N ALA A 241 -23.23 -2.78 17.42
CA ALA A 241 -23.17 -1.57 16.61
C ALA A 241 -22.33 -1.80 15.34
N GLU A 242 -22.79 -1.21 14.25
CA GLU A 242 -22.12 -1.25 12.95
C GLU A 242 -22.10 0.15 12.35
N TYR A 243 -20.94 0.57 11.85
CA TYR A 243 -20.78 1.85 11.17
C TYR A 243 -20.16 1.63 9.79
N LEU A 244 -20.66 2.38 8.81
CA LEU A 244 -20.12 2.40 7.46
C LEU A 244 -19.35 3.71 7.24
N PHE A 245 -18.09 3.59 6.87
CA PHE A 245 -17.21 4.72 6.60
C PHE A 245 -16.56 4.62 5.21
N ARG A 246 -16.21 5.79 4.68
CA ARG A 246 -15.39 5.98 3.50
C ARG A 246 -14.25 6.93 3.82
N ILE A 247 -13.02 6.52 3.53
CA ILE A 247 -11.88 7.44 3.42
C ILE A 247 -11.77 7.87 1.96
N THR A 248 -11.95 9.15 1.69
CA THR A 248 -11.90 9.74 0.35
C THR A 248 -10.45 9.86 -0.17
N SER A 249 -10.27 10.20 -1.44
CA SER A 249 -8.95 10.49 -2.02
C SER A 249 -8.28 11.73 -1.40
N SER A 250 -9.09 12.69 -0.92
CA SER A 250 -8.65 13.83 -0.10
C SER A 250 -8.28 13.46 1.34
N ARG A 251 -8.42 12.18 1.73
CA ARG A 251 -8.17 11.63 3.08
C ARG A 251 -9.14 12.13 4.14
N GLU A 252 -10.32 12.55 3.72
CA GLU A 252 -11.44 12.87 4.62
C GLU A 252 -12.16 11.57 4.97
N VAL A 253 -12.61 11.47 6.23
CA VAL A 253 -13.45 10.38 6.71
C VAL A 253 -14.90 10.81 6.60
N VAL A 254 -15.70 10.01 5.90
CA VAL A 254 -17.14 10.16 5.72
C VAL A 254 -17.82 8.97 6.37
N GLU A 255 -18.77 9.22 7.26
CA GLU A 255 -19.72 8.23 7.77
C GLU A 255 -20.98 8.24 6.93
N ILE A 256 -21.48 7.05 6.65
CA ILE A 256 -22.66 6.83 5.82
C ILE A 256 -23.69 6.08 6.68
N ASP A 257 -24.90 6.63 6.77
CA ASP A 257 -26.09 5.91 7.23
C ASP A 257 -26.76 5.27 6.00
N PRO A 258 -26.55 3.96 5.75
CA PRO A 258 -27.02 3.32 4.53
C PRO A 258 -28.55 3.15 4.50
N ASP A 259 -29.22 3.12 5.66
CA ASP A 259 -30.66 2.96 5.73
C ASP A 259 -31.38 4.28 5.42
N ARG A 260 -30.82 5.40 5.90
CA ARG A 260 -31.42 6.75 5.71
C ARG A 260 -30.83 7.53 4.54
N GLY A 261 -29.67 7.13 4.03
CA GLY A 261 -28.91 7.90 3.03
C GLY A 261 -28.28 9.19 3.59
N ALA A 262 -28.24 9.34 4.92
CA ALA A 262 -27.60 10.48 5.56
C ALA A 262 -26.07 10.29 5.61
N THR A 263 -25.31 11.38 5.57
CA THR A 263 -23.85 11.33 5.71
C THR A 263 -23.35 12.36 6.71
N ARG A 264 -22.22 12.04 7.33
CA ARG A 264 -21.45 12.99 8.15
C ARG A 264 -20.01 12.95 7.69
N SER A 265 -19.38 14.11 7.49
CA SER A 265 -17.98 14.16 7.07
C SER A 265 -17.12 14.90 8.08
N SER A 266 -15.88 14.43 8.23
CA SER A 266 -14.83 15.12 8.96
C SER A 266 -14.35 16.41 8.25
N GLY A 267 -14.58 16.52 6.93
CA GLY A 267 -14.27 17.68 6.09
C GLY A 267 -14.98 17.61 4.72
N GLY A 268 -15.23 18.76 4.10
CA GLY A 268 -15.84 18.85 2.77
C GLY A 268 -17.29 18.34 2.68
N SER A 269 -17.81 18.30 1.45
CA SER A 269 -19.06 17.61 1.13
C SER A 269 -18.70 16.31 0.41
N PRO A 270 -19.17 15.15 0.88
CA PRO A 270 -18.91 13.89 0.20
C PRO A 270 -19.59 13.87 -1.17
N ASP A 271 -18.92 13.25 -2.16
CA ASP A 271 -19.51 13.01 -3.47
C ASP A 271 -20.66 12.00 -3.34
N PRO A 272 -21.91 12.35 -3.72
CA PRO A 272 -23.04 11.44 -3.66
C PRO A 272 -22.81 10.13 -4.43
N GLY A 273 -22.15 10.19 -5.59
CA GLY A 273 -21.86 8.99 -6.39
C GLY A 273 -20.92 8.03 -5.67
N GLU A 274 -19.92 8.56 -4.97
CA GLU A 274 -19.01 7.77 -4.13
C GLU A 274 -19.74 7.14 -2.95
N VAL A 275 -20.60 7.90 -2.25
CA VAL A 275 -21.41 7.41 -1.12
C VAL A 275 -22.33 6.27 -1.55
N ASP A 276 -23.02 6.42 -2.67
CA ASP A 276 -23.95 5.40 -3.16
C ASP A 276 -23.22 4.15 -3.63
N ALA A 277 -22.03 4.29 -4.24
CA ALA A 277 -21.19 3.16 -4.60
C ALA A 277 -20.80 2.33 -3.35
N ILE A 278 -20.38 2.98 -2.27
CA ILE A 278 -20.05 2.28 -1.01
C ILE A 278 -21.30 1.66 -0.37
N THR A 279 -22.44 2.34 -0.46
CA THR A 279 -23.73 1.82 0.03
C THR A 279 -24.17 0.55 -0.71
N ARG A 280 -23.94 0.47 -2.03
CA ARG A 280 -24.19 -0.74 -2.83
C ARG A 280 -23.28 -1.89 -2.42
N THR A 281 -21.98 -1.62 -2.21
CA THR A 281 -21.01 -2.61 -1.73
C THR A 281 -21.39 -3.13 -0.33
N TYR A 282 -21.85 -2.24 0.56
CA TYR A 282 -22.38 -2.63 1.86
C TYR A 282 -23.63 -3.51 1.75
N ALA A 283 -24.59 -3.16 0.89
CA ALA A 283 -25.79 -3.96 0.67
C ALA A 283 -25.47 -5.38 0.15
N ARG A 284 -24.44 -5.53 -0.70
CA ARG A 284 -23.91 -6.85 -1.07
C ARG A 284 -23.38 -7.62 0.14
N GLY A 285 -22.62 -6.96 1.02
CA GLY A 285 -22.15 -7.54 2.28
C GLY A 285 -23.30 -7.99 3.20
N LEU A 286 -24.37 -7.20 3.30
CA LEU A 286 -25.60 -7.57 4.01
C LEU A 286 -26.24 -8.83 3.44
N ALA A 287 -26.44 -8.88 2.11
CA ALA A 287 -26.99 -10.05 1.45
C ALA A 287 -26.11 -11.30 1.67
N ALA A 288 -24.79 -11.17 1.60
CA ALA A 288 -23.85 -12.28 1.82
C ALA A 288 -23.91 -12.83 3.26
N SER A 289 -24.10 -11.94 4.23
CA SER A 289 -24.21 -12.26 5.65
C SER A 289 -25.63 -12.67 6.10
N GLY A 290 -26.59 -12.72 5.19
CA GLY A 290 -27.95 -13.25 5.45
C GLY A 290 -29.03 -12.19 5.66
N GLU A 291 -28.69 -10.90 5.69
CA GLU A 291 -29.63 -9.77 5.83
C GLU A 291 -30.17 -9.32 4.47
N THR A 292 -30.67 -10.28 3.67
CA THR A 292 -31.15 -10.03 2.29
C THR A 292 -32.26 -8.99 2.21
N GLU A 293 -33.19 -8.99 3.16
CA GLU A 293 -34.32 -8.05 3.16
C GLU A 293 -33.86 -6.60 3.43
N ARG A 294 -32.85 -6.41 4.30
CA ARG A 294 -32.27 -5.09 4.53
C ARG A 294 -31.46 -4.61 3.33
N ALA A 295 -30.68 -5.51 2.73
CA ALA A 295 -29.99 -5.23 1.48
C ALA A 295 -30.95 -4.79 0.36
N GLU A 296 -32.07 -5.50 0.19
CA GLU A 296 -33.09 -5.16 -0.79
C GLU A 296 -33.75 -3.82 -0.52
N ARG A 297 -34.06 -3.48 0.74
CA ARG A 297 -34.61 -2.15 1.09
C ARG A 297 -33.64 -1.03 0.72
N ILE A 298 -32.35 -1.19 1.04
CA ILE A 298 -31.32 -0.19 0.74
C ILE A 298 -31.17 -0.03 -0.79
N LEU A 299 -31.04 -1.13 -1.52
CA LEU A 299 -30.91 -1.12 -2.97
C LEU A 299 -32.18 -0.59 -3.67
N GLY A 300 -33.36 -0.92 -3.15
CA GLY A 300 -34.63 -0.38 -3.64
C GLY A 300 -34.74 1.13 -3.46
N ARG A 301 -34.23 1.67 -2.34
CA ARG A 301 -34.14 3.12 -2.11
C ARG A 301 -33.23 3.79 -3.13
N LEU A 302 -32.04 3.25 -3.36
CA LEU A 302 -31.09 3.78 -4.36
C LEU A 302 -31.69 3.72 -5.77
N ALA A 303 -32.24 2.56 -6.14
CA ALA A 303 -32.89 2.34 -7.43
C ALA A 303 -34.01 3.35 -7.73
N ALA A 304 -34.77 3.78 -6.71
CA ALA A 304 -35.84 4.78 -6.86
C ALA A 304 -35.32 6.18 -7.22
N GLN A 305 -34.07 6.50 -6.84
CA GLN A 305 -33.43 7.79 -7.05
C GLN A 305 -32.53 7.79 -8.29
N ASP A 306 -32.07 6.61 -8.70
CA ASP A 306 -31.15 6.43 -9.82
C ASP A 306 -31.78 6.60 -11.20
N GLU A 307 -30.91 6.97 -12.14
CA GLU A 307 -31.13 6.86 -13.58
C GLU A 307 -31.31 5.40 -14.04
N PRO A 308 -31.94 5.14 -15.19
CA PRO A 308 -32.34 3.78 -15.61
C PRO A 308 -31.23 2.71 -15.56
N MET A 309 -30.00 3.05 -15.92
CA MET A 309 -28.88 2.09 -15.91
C MET A 309 -28.47 1.70 -14.48
N LEU A 310 -28.31 2.69 -13.58
CA LEU A 310 -27.97 2.44 -12.18
C LEU A 310 -29.14 1.79 -11.43
N ARG A 311 -30.38 2.19 -11.74
CA ARG A 311 -31.59 1.51 -11.28
C ARG A 311 -31.60 0.04 -11.65
N SER A 312 -31.26 -0.31 -12.90
CA SER A 312 -31.14 -1.71 -13.29
C SER A 312 -30.03 -2.42 -12.53
N TYR A 313 -28.90 -1.76 -12.29
CA TYR A 313 -27.80 -2.33 -11.53
C TYR A 313 -28.25 -2.71 -10.11
N ASP A 314 -28.91 -1.79 -9.41
CA ASP A 314 -29.33 -1.97 -8.02
C ASP A 314 -30.42 -3.02 -7.85
N LEU A 315 -31.41 -3.05 -8.74
CA LEU A 315 -32.43 -4.10 -8.76
C LEU A 315 -31.82 -5.48 -9.04
N ARG A 316 -30.83 -5.57 -9.94
CA ARG A 316 -30.14 -6.84 -10.21
C ARG A 316 -29.27 -7.28 -9.03
N LEU A 317 -28.60 -6.36 -8.33
CA LEU A 317 -27.91 -6.66 -7.06
C LEU A 317 -28.88 -7.17 -5.99
N ALA A 318 -30.07 -6.58 -5.87
CA ALA A 318 -31.10 -7.04 -4.93
C ALA A 318 -31.61 -8.44 -5.30
N ALA A 319 -31.82 -8.70 -6.60
CA ALA A 319 -32.21 -10.01 -7.10
C ALA A 319 -31.18 -11.11 -6.79
N MET A 320 -29.88 -10.81 -6.82
CA MET A 320 -28.83 -11.77 -6.43
C MET A 320 -29.05 -12.29 -5.00
N GLY A 321 -29.41 -11.41 -4.06
CA GLY A 321 -29.68 -11.81 -2.68
C GLY A 321 -30.85 -12.81 -2.57
N ARG A 322 -31.93 -12.58 -3.33
CA ARG A 322 -33.09 -13.49 -3.39
C ARG A 322 -32.74 -14.82 -4.08
N MET A 323 -31.98 -14.77 -5.18
CA MET A 323 -31.49 -15.97 -5.87
C MET A 323 -30.66 -16.85 -4.95
N MET A 324 -29.75 -16.26 -4.17
CA MET A 324 -28.89 -17.00 -3.25
C MET A 324 -29.68 -17.73 -2.14
N ARG A 325 -30.84 -17.19 -1.74
CA ARG A 325 -31.76 -17.83 -0.78
C ARG A 325 -32.68 -18.88 -1.43
N GLY A 326 -32.62 -19.06 -2.75
CA GLY A 326 -33.52 -19.96 -3.50
C GLY A 326 -34.90 -19.38 -3.79
N ASP A 327 -35.15 -18.10 -3.50
CA ASP A 327 -36.42 -17.42 -3.76
C ASP A 327 -36.51 -16.99 -5.24
N ARG A 328 -36.75 -17.98 -6.11
CA ARG A 328 -36.91 -17.76 -7.56
C ARG A 328 -38.09 -16.83 -7.90
N PRO A 329 -39.28 -16.96 -7.28
CA PRO A 329 -40.38 -16.04 -7.56
C PRO A 329 -40.09 -14.60 -7.12
N GLY A 330 -39.41 -14.41 -5.97
CA GLY A 330 -38.98 -13.10 -5.50
C GLY A 330 -37.95 -12.45 -6.42
N SER A 331 -36.90 -13.19 -6.83
CA SER A 331 -35.89 -12.65 -7.73
C SER A 331 -36.47 -12.30 -9.11
N ALA A 332 -37.36 -13.14 -9.66
CA ALA A 332 -38.03 -12.87 -10.93
C ALA A 332 -38.88 -11.59 -10.90
N ARG A 333 -39.58 -11.33 -9.79
CA ARG A 333 -40.36 -10.10 -9.60
C ARG A 333 -39.48 -8.85 -9.60
N ILE A 334 -38.35 -8.89 -8.89
CA ILE A 334 -37.40 -7.76 -8.88
C ILE A 334 -36.83 -7.53 -10.28
N LEU A 335 -36.42 -8.60 -10.97
CA LEU A 335 -35.86 -8.50 -12.32
C LEU A 335 -36.86 -8.01 -13.36
N ALA A 336 -38.15 -8.33 -13.22
CA ALA A 336 -39.19 -7.81 -14.11
C ALA A 336 -39.33 -6.28 -14.02
N GLY A 337 -38.97 -5.68 -12.88
CA GLY A 337 -38.91 -4.22 -12.70
C GLY A 337 -37.58 -3.57 -13.12
N ALA A 338 -36.56 -4.36 -13.47
CA ALA A 338 -35.25 -3.84 -13.84
C ALA A 338 -35.24 -3.40 -15.32
N PRO A 339 -34.81 -2.17 -15.64
CA PRO A 339 -34.64 -1.74 -17.02
C PRO A 339 -33.74 -2.69 -17.83
N ALA A 340 -33.99 -2.74 -19.14
CA ALA A 340 -33.14 -3.50 -20.05
C ALA A 340 -31.73 -2.88 -20.11
N ILE A 341 -30.71 -3.72 -20.19
CA ILE A 341 -29.30 -3.32 -20.26
C ILE A 341 -28.61 -4.02 -21.43
N SER A 342 -27.59 -3.38 -22.00
CA SER A 342 -26.75 -4.01 -23.01
C SER A 342 -25.90 -5.13 -22.41
N ARG A 343 -25.48 -6.08 -23.25
CA ARG A 343 -24.54 -7.14 -22.83
C ARG A 343 -23.22 -6.55 -22.31
N GLU A 344 -22.74 -5.49 -22.94
CA GLU A 344 -21.51 -4.79 -22.52
C GLU A 344 -21.63 -4.25 -21.09
N PHE A 345 -22.75 -3.57 -20.79
CA PHE A 345 -22.99 -3.05 -19.45
C PHE A 345 -23.18 -4.19 -18.43
N ALA A 346 -23.84 -5.28 -18.80
CA ALA A 346 -23.96 -6.48 -17.97
C ALA A 346 -22.58 -7.07 -17.62
N LEU A 347 -21.67 -7.18 -18.59
CA LEU A 347 -20.29 -7.66 -18.38
C LEU A 347 -19.51 -6.73 -17.44
N TYR A 348 -19.64 -5.42 -17.62
CA TYR A 348 -19.06 -4.43 -16.72
C TYR A 348 -19.62 -4.52 -15.28
N CYS A 349 -20.92 -4.77 -15.13
CA CYS A 349 -21.54 -4.94 -13.82
C CYS A 349 -21.07 -6.23 -13.11
N VAL A 350 -21.00 -7.35 -13.84
CA VAL A 350 -20.47 -8.61 -13.31
C VAL A 350 -19.00 -8.48 -12.95
N SER A 351 -18.19 -7.78 -13.76
CA SER A 351 -16.78 -7.58 -13.44
C SER A 351 -16.58 -6.79 -12.14
N LYS A 352 -17.41 -5.77 -11.86
CA LYS A 352 -17.41 -5.06 -10.57
C LYS A 352 -17.69 -5.99 -9.39
N VAL A 353 -18.72 -6.85 -9.51
CA VAL A 353 -19.07 -7.81 -8.46
C VAL A 353 -17.90 -8.75 -8.17
N MET A 354 -17.26 -9.25 -9.23
CA MET A 354 -16.19 -10.25 -9.15
C MET A 354 -14.83 -9.64 -8.78
N ALA A 355 -14.59 -8.35 -9.06
CA ALA A 355 -13.39 -7.64 -8.62
C ALA A 355 -13.33 -7.52 -7.10
N GLU A 356 -14.48 -7.26 -6.48
CA GLU A 356 -14.67 -7.13 -5.03
C GLU A 356 -15.63 -8.22 -4.53
N PRO A 357 -15.17 -9.49 -4.45
CA PRO A 357 -16.03 -10.59 -4.07
C PRO A 357 -16.38 -10.51 -2.59
N THR A 358 -17.61 -10.92 -2.27
CA THR A 358 -18.09 -10.97 -0.89
C THR A 358 -17.48 -12.15 -0.13
N GLY A 359 -17.80 -12.27 1.17
CA GLY A 359 -17.52 -13.46 1.96
C GLY A 359 -18.21 -14.75 1.45
N ARG A 360 -19.11 -14.67 0.47
CA ARG A 360 -19.96 -15.79 0.05
C ARG A 360 -19.99 -15.95 -1.47
N ALA A 361 -19.11 -16.80 -1.99
CA ALA A 361 -18.96 -17.05 -3.43
C ALA A 361 -20.28 -17.41 -4.14
N GLY A 362 -21.19 -18.15 -3.48
CA GLY A 362 -22.50 -18.47 -4.06
C GLY A 362 -23.35 -17.24 -4.39
N LEU A 363 -23.26 -16.17 -3.59
CA LEU A 363 -23.94 -14.90 -3.89
C LEU A 363 -23.31 -14.24 -5.11
N ASP A 364 -21.98 -14.17 -5.16
CA ASP A 364 -21.27 -13.53 -6.26
C ASP A 364 -21.53 -14.26 -7.59
N SER A 365 -21.62 -15.60 -7.57
CA SER A 365 -22.00 -16.40 -8.74
C SER A 365 -23.42 -16.13 -9.24
N CYS A 366 -24.34 -15.65 -8.39
CA CYS A 366 -25.68 -15.24 -8.83
C CYS A 366 -25.64 -14.01 -9.74
N ALA A 367 -24.52 -13.27 -9.80
CA ALA A 367 -24.39 -12.12 -10.68
C ALA A 367 -24.57 -12.49 -12.15
N TYR A 368 -24.03 -13.62 -12.62
CA TYR A 368 -24.23 -14.04 -14.01
C TYR A 368 -25.72 -14.09 -14.36
N ALA A 369 -26.50 -14.89 -13.60
CA ALA A 369 -27.93 -15.02 -13.83
C ALA A 369 -28.69 -13.69 -13.63
N ALA A 370 -28.38 -12.94 -12.58
CA ALA A 370 -29.03 -11.67 -12.29
C ALA A 370 -28.79 -10.61 -13.37
N PHE A 371 -27.65 -10.66 -14.06
CA PHE A 371 -27.29 -9.75 -15.17
C PHE A 371 -27.58 -10.34 -16.56
N GLY A 372 -28.24 -11.50 -16.65
CA GLY A 372 -28.61 -12.13 -17.93
C GLY A 372 -27.42 -12.72 -18.70
N LEU A 373 -26.33 -13.04 -18.00
CA LEU A 373 -25.15 -13.71 -18.53
C LEU A 373 -25.11 -15.18 -18.06
N SER A 374 -24.35 -16.01 -18.77
CA SER A 374 -24.08 -17.39 -18.35
C SER A 374 -22.68 -17.51 -17.77
N SER A 375 -22.56 -18.21 -16.63
CA SER A 375 -21.26 -18.60 -16.08
C SER A 375 -20.57 -19.69 -16.90
N SER A 376 -21.27 -20.30 -17.86
CA SER A 376 -20.72 -21.30 -18.79
C SER A 376 -20.44 -20.74 -20.19
N ASP A 377 -20.70 -19.45 -20.43
CA ASP A 377 -20.40 -18.80 -21.71
C ASP A 377 -18.89 -18.51 -21.83
N PRO A 378 -18.16 -19.18 -22.76
CA PRO A 378 -16.72 -18.98 -22.91
C PRO A 378 -16.34 -17.54 -23.25
N GLU A 379 -17.20 -16.79 -23.97
CA GLU A 379 -16.92 -15.40 -24.31
C GLU A 379 -16.97 -14.50 -23.08
N THR A 380 -17.98 -14.68 -22.23
CA THR A 380 -18.11 -13.98 -20.95
C THR A 380 -16.89 -14.24 -20.07
N LEU A 381 -16.45 -15.49 -19.94
CA LEU A 381 -15.29 -15.86 -19.12
C LEU A 381 -13.99 -15.26 -19.66
N ARG A 382 -13.76 -15.34 -20.98
CA ARG A 382 -12.57 -14.73 -21.62
C ARG A 382 -12.54 -13.22 -21.43
N TYR A 383 -13.68 -12.54 -21.58
CA TYR A 383 -13.78 -11.10 -21.35
C TYR A 383 -13.36 -10.73 -19.93
N LEU A 384 -13.92 -11.41 -18.92
CA LEU A 384 -13.60 -11.15 -17.52
C LEU A 384 -12.14 -11.47 -17.19
N LEU A 385 -11.59 -12.57 -17.73
CA LEU A 385 -10.19 -12.93 -17.56
C LEU A 385 -9.25 -11.87 -18.14
N HIS A 386 -9.52 -11.41 -19.36
CA HIS A 386 -8.75 -10.34 -20.00
C HIS A 386 -8.82 -9.05 -19.21
N LEU A 387 -10.01 -8.66 -18.75
CA LEU A 387 -10.21 -7.45 -17.96
C LEU A 387 -9.44 -7.50 -16.64
N PHE A 388 -9.50 -8.61 -15.90
CA PHE A 388 -8.80 -8.76 -14.63
C PHE A 388 -7.29 -8.81 -14.80
N TYR A 389 -6.79 -9.47 -15.86
CA TYR A 389 -5.37 -9.48 -16.17
C TYR A 389 -4.87 -8.07 -16.53
N ALA A 390 -5.59 -7.36 -17.40
CA ALA A 390 -5.24 -6.00 -17.82
C ALA A 390 -5.32 -4.98 -16.66
N SER A 391 -6.23 -5.19 -15.72
CA SER A 391 -6.45 -4.30 -14.56
C SER A 391 -5.67 -4.70 -13.32
N LEU A 392 -4.74 -5.66 -13.43
CA LEU A 392 -3.91 -6.19 -12.34
C LEU A 392 -4.68 -6.83 -11.17
N PHE A 393 -5.92 -7.24 -11.37
CA PHE A 393 -6.70 -8.10 -10.46
C PHE A 393 -6.28 -9.57 -10.62
N VAL A 394 -4.98 -9.84 -10.47
CA VAL A 394 -4.38 -11.16 -10.70
C VAL A 394 -5.01 -12.27 -9.84
N PRO A 395 -5.31 -12.07 -8.54
CA PRO A 395 -5.98 -13.10 -7.75
C PRO A 395 -7.33 -13.52 -8.33
N GLN A 396 -8.12 -12.56 -8.82
CA GLN A 396 -9.41 -12.80 -9.44
C GLN A 396 -9.28 -13.51 -10.79
N ALA A 397 -8.27 -13.13 -11.59
CA ALA A 397 -7.97 -13.83 -12.84
C ALA A 397 -7.58 -15.30 -12.60
N VAL A 398 -6.75 -15.57 -11.58
CA VAL A 398 -6.36 -16.94 -11.20
C VAL A 398 -7.55 -17.72 -10.67
N GLN A 399 -8.43 -17.11 -9.88
CA GLN A 399 -9.62 -17.76 -9.37
C GLN A 399 -10.60 -18.14 -10.48
N LEU A 400 -10.74 -17.29 -11.51
CA LEU A 400 -11.63 -17.55 -12.65
C LEU A 400 -11.08 -18.64 -13.60
N ALA A 401 -9.76 -18.84 -13.62
CA ALA A 401 -9.11 -19.84 -14.47
C ALA A 401 -9.09 -21.26 -13.88
N ARG A 402 -9.51 -21.42 -12.63
CA ARG A 402 -9.66 -22.72 -11.94
C ARG A 402 -11.10 -23.20 -12.05
#